data_AF-A0A945M1P2-F1
#
_entry.id   AF-A0A945M1P2-F1
#
_cell.length_a   1.000
_cell.length_b   1.000
_cell.length_c   1.000
_cell.angle_alpha   90.00
_cell.angle_beta   90.00
_cell.angle_gamma   90.00
#
_symmetry.space_group_name_H-M   'P 1'
#
loop_
_entity.id
_entity.type
_entity.pdbx_description
1 polymer ?
#
loop_
_entity_poly.entity_id
_entity_poly.type
_entity_poly.pdbx_seq_one_letter_code
_entity_poly.pdbx_strand_id
1 'polypeptide(L)'
;MSITTVAKLIRTARNEHSQKEFALELGVKQSSISRYESGKVNPSVQVIEHCMRLVHSEGTELIPTADELALKIKAGLAEAGQGRLRLALERLIEVLAKDRAVNGL
;
A
#
# COMPACT_ATOMS: atom_id res chain seq x y z
N MET A 1 9.17 6.65 13.62
CA MET A 1 9.16 8.13 13.53
C MET A 1 7.76 8.58 13.14
N SER A 2 7.19 9.61 13.78
CA SER A 2 5.89 10.16 13.37
C SER A 2 6.05 11.09 12.16
N ILE A 3 5.21 10.89 11.14
CA ILE A 3 5.15 11.77 9.98
C ILE A 3 4.14 12.85 10.28
N THR A 4 4.63 14.04 10.65
CA THR A 4 3.78 15.16 11.08
C THR A 4 3.61 16.23 10.01
N THR A 5 4.33 16.15 8.89
CA THR A 5 4.29 17.14 7.81
C THR A 5 4.42 16.48 6.44
N VAL A 6 3.88 17.15 5.40
CA VAL A 6 4.02 16.72 3.99
C VAL A 6 5.49 16.67 3.55
N ALA A 7 6.29 17.63 4.00
CA ALA A 7 7.73 17.63 3.74
C ALA A 7 8.44 16.38 4.32
N LYS A 8 8.04 15.95 5.52
CA LYS A 8 8.56 14.73 6.13
C LYS A 8 8.04 13.48 5.42
N LEU A 9 6.76 13.45 5.03
CA LEU A 9 6.17 12.36 4.24
C LEU A 9 6.99 12.09 2.97
N ILE A 10 7.31 13.14 2.22
CA ILE A 10 8.03 13.02 0.94
C ILE A 10 9.47 12.57 1.16
N ARG A 11 10.15 13.09 2.19
CA ARG A 11 11.49 12.62 2.56
C ARG A 11 11.49 11.15 2.96
N THR A 12 10.47 10.70 3.69
CA THR A 12 10.33 9.30 4.09
C THR A 12 10.00 8.43 2.88
N ALA A 13 9.11 8.85 1.98
CA ALA A 13 8.75 8.12 0.77
C ALA A 13 9.92 7.98 -0.21
N ARG A 14 10.78 9.00 -0.29
CA ARG A 14 11.98 8.95 -1.14
C ARG A 14 13.00 7.92 -0.63
N ASN A 15 13.01 7.64 0.67
CA ASN A 15 13.93 6.71 1.31
C ASN A 15 15.40 6.99 0.89
N GLU A 16 16.12 6.00 0.36
CA GLU A 16 17.52 6.12 -0.09
C GLU A 16 17.67 6.68 -1.51
N HIS A 17 16.59 6.81 -2.28
CA HIS A 17 16.66 7.35 -3.64
C HIS A 17 17.11 8.82 -3.63
N SER A 18 17.88 9.24 -4.64
CA SER A 18 18.19 10.65 -4.84
C SER A 18 16.93 11.43 -5.21
N GLN A 19 16.93 12.75 -4.96
CA GLN A 19 15.82 13.61 -5.39
C GLN A 19 15.57 13.57 -6.90
N LYS A 20 16.59 13.22 -7.69
CA LYS A 20 16.48 13.09 -9.14
C LYS A 20 15.77 11.80 -9.53
N GLU A 21 16.17 10.68 -8.95
CA GLU A 21 15.54 9.37 -9.20
C GLU A 21 14.08 9.37 -8.77
N PHE A 22 13.80 9.87 -7.57
CA PHE A 22 12.44 9.96 -7.07
C PHE A 22 11.56 10.92 -7.87
N ALA A 23 12.14 11.98 -8.42
CA ALA A 23 11.41 12.87 -9.33
C ALA A 23 11.02 12.18 -10.64
N LEU A 24 11.88 11.31 -11.17
CA LEU A 24 11.58 10.52 -12.37
C LEU A 24 10.43 9.55 -12.10
N GLU A 25 10.45 8.86 -10.95
CA GLU A 25 9.38 7.97 -10.51
C GLU A 25 8.02 8.69 -10.41
N LEU A 26 8.02 9.89 -9.82
CA LEU A 26 6.82 10.71 -9.64
C LEU A 26 6.41 11.50 -10.91
N GLY A 27 7.20 11.46 -11.98
CA GLY A 27 6.94 12.23 -13.21
C GLY A 27 7.04 13.75 -13.01
N VAL A 28 7.86 14.22 -12.06
CA VAL A 28 8.06 15.64 -11.75
C VAL A 28 9.52 16.07 -11.96
N LYS A 29 9.80 17.37 -11.84
CA LYS A 29 11.18 17.88 -11.87
C LYS A 29 11.86 17.67 -10.51
N GLN A 30 13.16 17.40 -10.50
CA GLN A 30 13.95 17.30 -9.25
C GLN A 30 13.84 18.56 -8.37
N SER A 31 13.77 19.74 -8.99
CA SER A 31 13.57 21.01 -8.27
C SER A 31 12.19 21.11 -7.59
N SER A 32 11.18 20.35 -8.05
CA SER A 32 9.91 20.22 -7.35
C SER A 32 10.09 19.41 -6.06
N ILE A 33 10.78 18.27 -6.11
CA ILE A 33 11.09 17.46 -4.91
C ILE A 33 11.84 18.30 -3.87
N SER A 34 12.88 19.02 -4.28
CA SER A 34 13.62 19.91 -3.39
C SER A 34 12.73 20.93 -2.67
N ARG A 35 11.82 21.59 -3.41
CA ARG A 35 10.87 22.55 -2.84
C ARG A 35 9.86 21.89 -1.90
N TYR A 36 9.35 20.70 -2.26
CA TYR A 36 8.42 19.96 -1.43
C TYR A 36 9.05 19.55 -0.10
N GLU A 37 10.26 18.98 -0.13
CA GLU A 37 10.97 18.56 1.08
C GLU A 37 11.37 19.74 1.98
N SER A 38 11.64 20.91 1.39
CA SER A 38 11.88 22.14 2.16
C SER A 38 10.59 22.77 2.71
N GLY A 39 9.41 22.27 2.34
CA GLY A 39 8.11 22.86 2.72
C GLY A 39 7.81 24.20 2.03
N LYS A 40 8.58 24.59 1.02
CA LYS A 40 8.40 25.86 0.29
C LYS A 40 7.19 25.86 -0.62
N VAL A 41 6.80 24.69 -1.12
CA VAL A 41 5.68 24.49 -2.03
C VAL A 41 4.96 23.21 -1.61
N ASN A 42 3.63 23.23 -1.60
CA ASN A 42 2.86 22.01 -1.42
C ASN A 42 2.77 21.22 -2.73
N PRO A 43 2.94 19.88 -2.69
CA PRO A 43 2.72 19.02 -3.86
C PRO A 43 1.23 18.94 -4.23
N SER A 44 0.96 18.38 -5.40
CA SER A 44 -0.41 17.97 -5.75
C SER A 44 -0.90 16.82 -4.87
N VAL A 45 -2.22 16.67 -4.78
CA VAL A 45 -2.85 15.55 -4.06
C VAL A 45 -2.34 14.20 -4.55
N GLN A 46 -2.18 14.03 -5.87
CA GLN A 46 -1.65 12.80 -6.47
C GLN A 46 -0.25 12.43 -5.96
N VAL A 47 0.64 13.41 -5.79
CA VAL A 47 1.99 13.19 -5.23
C VAL A 47 1.93 12.87 -3.74
N ILE A 48 0.98 13.46 -3.00
CA ILE A 48 0.78 13.15 -1.58
C ILE A 48 0.28 11.71 -1.41
N GLU A 49 -0.76 11.31 -2.13
CA GLU A 49 -1.30 9.94 -2.12
C GLU A 49 -0.27 8.91 -2.59
N HIS A 50 0.38 9.22 -3.72
CA HIS A 50 1.78 8.97 -4.04
C HIS A 50 2.64 8.35 -2.92
N CYS A 51 3.25 9.29 -2.21
CA CYS A 51 4.15 9.09 -1.09
C CYS A 51 3.48 8.41 0.10
N MET A 52 2.19 8.65 0.37
CA MET A 52 1.48 7.94 1.44
C MET A 52 1.47 6.44 1.18
N ARG A 53 1.21 5.98 -0.04
CA ARG A 53 1.26 4.55 -0.35
C ARG A 53 2.65 3.97 -0.13
N LEU A 54 3.70 4.63 -0.63
CA LEU A 54 5.08 4.17 -0.46
C LEU A 54 5.47 4.01 1.01
N VAL A 55 5.14 5.00 1.83
CA VAL A 55 5.53 4.98 3.25
C VAL A 55 4.74 3.95 4.05
N HIS A 56 3.47 3.70 3.69
CA HIS A 56 2.68 2.65 4.33
C HIS A 56 2.94 1.26 3.72
N SER A 57 3.50 1.16 2.51
CA SER A 57 3.93 -0.12 1.94
C SER A 57 5.27 -0.58 2.48
N GLU A 58 6.20 0.35 2.76
CA GLU A 58 7.48 0.02 3.40
C GLU A 58 7.38 -0.06 4.93
N GLY A 59 6.40 0.63 5.51
CA GLY A 59 6.14 0.66 6.95
C GLY A 59 4.92 -0.17 7.33
N THR A 60 5.13 -1.44 7.58
CA THR A 60 4.17 -2.43 8.11
C THR A 60 3.27 -3.07 7.04
N GLU A 61 3.77 -4.14 6.41
CA GLU A 61 2.94 -5.33 6.26
C GLU A 61 2.49 -5.77 7.67
N LEU A 62 1.48 -5.10 8.24
CA LEU A 62 0.61 -5.79 9.16
C LEU A 62 -0.02 -6.86 8.28
N ILE A 63 0.56 -8.07 8.30
CA ILE A 63 -0.12 -9.25 7.79
C ILE A 63 -1.50 -9.16 8.46
N PRO A 64 -2.56 -8.85 7.71
CA PRO A 64 -3.86 -8.66 8.32
C PRO A 64 -4.17 -9.94 9.06
N THR A 65 -4.70 -9.81 10.27
CA THR A 65 -5.18 -10.97 10.99
C THR A 65 -6.20 -11.70 10.09
N ALA A 66 -6.35 -13.01 10.27
CA ALA A 66 -7.29 -13.80 9.47
C ALA A 66 -8.70 -13.16 9.48
N ASP A 67 -9.08 -12.56 10.61
CA ASP A 67 -10.36 -11.86 10.79
C ASP A 67 -10.44 -10.56 9.97
N GLU A 68 -9.40 -9.72 9.98
CA GLU A 68 -9.35 -8.49 9.18
C GLU A 68 -9.38 -8.78 7.68
N LEU A 69 -8.66 -9.82 7.25
CA LEU A 69 -8.67 -10.26 5.86
C LEU A 69 -10.04 -10.80 5.47
N ALA A 70 -10.66 -11.62 6.33
CA ALA A 70 -12.00 -12.15 6.11
C ALA A 70 -13.05 -11.04 6.01
N LEU A 71 -12.95 -9.99 6.83
CA LEU A 71 -13.85 -8.82 6.77
C LEU A 71 -13.71 -8.07 5.45
N LYS A 72 -12.48 -7.78 5.01
CA LYS A 72 -12.22 -7.10 3.72
C LYS A 72 -12.75 -7.89 2.54
N ILE A 73 -12.50 -9.20 2.53
CA ILE A 73 -13.00 -10.11 1.50
C ILE A 73 -14.53 -10.13 1.51
N LYS A 74 -15.17 -10.30 2.67
CA LYS A 74 -16.64 -10.29 2.76
C LYS A 74 -17.25 -8.99 2.26
N ALA A 75 -16.65 -7.85 2.59
CA ALA A 75 -17.12 -6.53 2.13
C ALA A 75 -16.96 -6.37 0.61
N GLY A 76 -15.78 -6.67 0.05
CA GLY A 76 -15.54 -6.56 -1.39
C GLY A 76 -16.37 -7.56 -2.21
N LEU A 77 -16.63 -8.73 -1.63
CA LEU A 77 -17.50 -9.74 -2.22
C LEU A 77 -18.98 -9.51 -1.91
N ALA A 78 -19.42 -8.48 -1.18
CA ALA A 78 -20.85 -8.33 -0.81
C ALA A 78 -21.75 -7.93 -1.99
N GLU A 79 -21.16 -7.40 -3.07
CA GLU A 79 -21.91 -6.89 -4.22
C GLU A 79 -22.69 -7.98 -4.99
N ALA A 80 -23.85 -7.59 -5.52
CA ALA A 80 -24.64 -8.45 -6.40
C ALA A 80 -23.83 -8.79 -7.66
N GLY A 81 -23.75 -10.07 -8.01
CA GLY A 81 -22.98 -10.56 -9.17
C GLY A 81 -21.67 -11.29 -8.84
N GLN A 82 -21.17 -11.20 -7.61
CA GLN A 82 -19.92 -11.84 -7.22
C GLN A 82 -20.05 -13.30 -6.72
N GLY A 83 -21.22 -13.94 -6.90
CA GLY A 83 -21.50 -15.29 -6.39
C GLY A 83 -20.52 -16.37 -6.87
N ARG A 84 -20.10 -16.31 -8.15
CA ARG A 84 -19.10 -17.25 -8.68
C ARG A 84 -17.72 -17.07 -8.06
N LEU A 85 -17.34 -15.83 -7.75
CA LEU A 85 -16.06 -15.51 -7.12
C LEU A 85 -16.01 -15.99 -5.67
N ARG A 86 -17.12 -15.84 -4.92
CA ARG A 86 -17.26 -16.41 -3.57
C ARG A 86 -17.05 -17.93 -3.56
N LEU A 87 -17.74 -18.65 -4.46
CA LEU A 87 -17.61 -20.10 -4.58
C LEU A 87 -16.19 -20.55 -4.99
N ALA A 88 -15.54 -19.81 -5.89
CA ALA A 88 -14.16 -20.12 -6.29
C ALA A 88 -13.18 -19.92 -5.13
N LEU A 89 -13.38 -18.88 -4.32
CA LEU A 89 -12.55 -18.59 -3.16
C LEU A 89 -12.74 -19.64 -2.05
N GLU A 90 -13.98 -20.06 -1.79
CA GLU A 90 -14.28 -21.14 -0.83
C GLU A 90 -13.54 -22.44 -1.20
N ARG A 91 -13.61 -22.85 -2.47
CA ARG A 91 -12.89 -24.04 -2.96
C ARG A 91 -11.37 -23.91 -2.80
N LEU A 92 -10.82 -22.73 -3.07
CA LEU A 92 -9.39 -22.48 -2.92
C LEU A 92 -8.96 -22.60 -1.44
N ILE A 93 -9.73 -22.04 -0.52
CA ILE A 93 -9.46 -22.11 0.92
C ILE A 93 -9.51 -23.58 1.39
N GLU A 94 -10.48 -24.37 0.95
CA GLU A 94 -10.58 -25.80 1.29
C GLU A 94 -9.34 -26.59 0.86
N VAL A 95 -8.86 -26.36 -0.37
CA VAL A 95 -7.66 -27.03 -0.90
C VAL A 95 -6.43 -26.66 -0.07
N LEU A 96 -6.24 -25.38 0.23
CA LEU A 96 -5.09 -24.89 1.00
C LEU A 96 -5.13 -25.38 2.46
N ALA A 97 -6.31 -25.41 3.08
CA ALA A 97 -6.48 -25.93 4.44
C ALA A 97 -6.17 -27.43 4.52
N LYS A 98 -6.58 -28.20 3.50
CA LYS A 98 -6.29 -29.63 3.41
C LYS A 98 -4.80 -29.89 3.22
N ASP A 99 -4.12 -29.10 2.40
CA ASP A 99 -2.68 -29.24 2.17
C ASP A 99 -1.86 -28.97 3.44
N ARG A 100 -2.25 -27.95 4.22
CA ARG A 100 -1.61 -27.64 5.51
C ARG A 100 -1.78 -28.76 6.53
N ALA A 101 -2.93 -29.44 6.54
CA ALA A 101 -3.20 -30.57 7.42
C ALA A 101 -2.42 -31.84 7.03
N VAL A 102 -2.05 -31.98 5.74
CA VAL A 102 -1.29 -33.12 5.21
C VAL A 102 0.22 -32.90 5.33
N ASN A 103 0.70 -31.67 5.13
CA ASN A 103 2.13 -31.35 5.02
C ASN A 103 2.77 -30.68 6.24
N GLY A 104 2.02 -30.47 7.33
CA GLY A 104 2.55 -30.13 8.66
C GLY A 104 3.72 -29.14 8.68
N LEU A 105 3.44 -27.86 8.44
CA LEU A 105 4.32 -26.76 8.86
C LEU A 105 3.97 -26.34 10.29
#